data_AF-A0A6A9SAB1-F1
#
_entry.id   AF-A0A6A9SAB1-F1
#
_cell.length_a   1.000
_cell.length_b   1.000
_cell.length_c   1.000
_cell.angle_alpha   90.00
_cell.angle_beta   90.00
_cell.angle_gamma   90.00
#
_symmetry.space_group_name_H-M   'P 1'
#
loop_
_entity.id
_entity.type
_entity.pdbx_description
1 polymer ?
#
loop_
_entity_poly.entity_id
_entity_poly.type
_entity_poly.pdbx_seq_one_letter_code
_entity_poly.pdbx_strand_id
1 'polypeptide(L)'
;MSENECTLGDDPGTDGTATDHASTGESLEIRYRDRSGVWRRLQFDPRPDGPGWDRHEEEWTGCHWRPVGRAVVTDLWWQTSVGGQ
;
A
#
# COMPACT_ATOMS: atom_id res chain seq x y z
N MET A 1 -17.13 4.14 27.13
CA MET A 1 -16.01 3.44 26.49
C MET A 1 -16.62 2.68 25.34
N SER A 2 -16.69 3.29 24.16
CA SER A 2 -17.29 2.62 22.99
C SER A 2 -16.22 1.74 22.39
N GLU A 3 -16.47 0.44 22.44
CA GLU A 3 -15.62 -0.58 21.85
C GLU A 3 -15.49 -0.28 20.35
N ASN A 4 -14.28 0.03 19.91
CA ASN A 4 -13.94 0.24 18.52
C ASN A 4 -14.06 -1.10 17.79
N GLU A 5 -15.29 -1.50 17.44
CA GLU A 5 -15.54 -2.59 16.50
C GLU A 5 -15.13 -2.12 15.11
N CYS A 6 -13.86 -2.32 14.77
CA CYS A 6 -13.41 -2.01 13.42
C CYS A 6 -14.00 -3.04 12.47
N THR A 7 -14.82 -2.60 11.51
CA THR A 7 -15.44 -3.50 10.57
C THR A 7 -14.58 -3.63 9.33
N LEU A 8 -14.59 -4.81 8.69
CA LEU A 8 -13.87 -5.07 7.44
C LEU A 8 -14.20 -4.05 6.32
N GLY A 9 -15.35 -3.38 6.43
CA GLY A 9 -15.84 -2.39 5.47
C GLY A 9 -15.35 -0.96 5.70
N ASP A 10 -14.75 -0.66 6.85
CA ASP A 10 -14.21 0.67 7.14
C ASP A 10 -13.04 0.97 6.19
N ASP A 11 -13.09 2.16 5.59
CA ASP A 11 -11.98 2.69 4.81
C ASP A 11 -10.75 2.78 5.73
N PRO A 12 -9.58 2.23 5.35
CA PRO A 12 -8.38 2.26 6.18
C PRO A 12 -7.81 3.68 6.34
N GLY A 13 -8.53 4.71 5.93
CA GLY A 13 -8.13 6.10 5.92
C GLY A 13 -7.10 6.31 4.83
N THR A 14 -7.46 6.97 3.74
CA THR A 14 -6.48 7.81 3.06
C THR A 14 -6.28 9.04 3.94
N ASP A 15 -5.28 9.04 4.82
CA ASP A 15 -4.72 10.32 5.24
C ASP A 15 -4.35 11.01 3.92
N GLY A 16 -5.02 12.12 3.59
CA GLY A 16 -5.08 12.69 2.23
C GLY A 16 -3.74 13.13 1.62
N THR A 17 -2.64 12.70 2.22
CA THR A 17 -1.27 12.70 1.75
C THR A 17 -0.99 11.45 0.89
N ALA A 18 -1.86 11.13 -0.06
CA ALA A 18 -1.42 10.42 -1.27
C ALA A 18 -0.55 11.41 -2.06
N THR A 19 0.60 11.75 -1.51
CA THR A 19 1.59 12.59 -2.14
C THR A 19 2.06 11.78 -3.34
N ASP A 20 1.97 12.39 -4.53
CA ASP A 20 2.62 11.91 -5.73
C ASP A 20 4.13 11.92 -5.45
N HIS A 21 4.60 10.87 -4.78
CA HIS A 21 5.99 10.67 -4.38
C HIS A 21 6.73 10.20 -5.63
N ALA A 22 6.89 11.15 -6.55
CA ALA A 22 7.69 11.01 -7.75
C ALA A 22 9.18 11.14 -7.38
N SER A 23 9.90 10.02 -7.50
CA SER A 23 11.33 9.96 -7.86
C SER A 23 12.43 10.11 -6.80
N THR A 24 12.21 9.83 -5.51
CA THR A 24 13.26 10.08 -4.49
C THR A 24 13.64 8.89 -3.61
N GLY A 25 13.75 7.66 -4.16
CA GLY A 25 14.31 6.52 -3.41
C GLY A 25 13.61 6.25 -2.07
N GLU A 26 12.36 6.68 -2.00
CA GLU A 26 11.45 6.62 -0.87
C GLU A 26 10.43 5.51 -1.13
N SER A 27 9.85 4.99 -0.06
CA SER A 27 8.95 3.86 -0.13
C SER A 27 7.71 4.19 -0.97
N LEU A 28 7.37 3.33 -1.94
CA LEU A 28 6.15 3.45 -2.72
C LEU A 28 5.03 2.66 -2.03
N GLU A 29 3.86 3.28 -1.87
CA GLU A 29 2.67 2.61 -1.36
C GLU A 29 1.51 2.71 -2.35
N ILE A 30 0.83 1.58 -2.58
CA ILE A 30 -0.38 1.49 -3.39
C ILE A 30 -1.47 0.86 -2.54
N ARG A 31 -2.58 1.58 -2.33
CA ARG A 31 -3.78 1.07 -1.66
C ARG A 31 -4.91 0.93 -2.65
N TYR A 32 -5.64 -0.17 -2.59
CA TYR A 32 -6.78 -0.41 -3.47
C TYR A 32 -7.77 -1.38 -2.84
N ARG A 33 -9.02 -1.35 -3.29
CA ARG A 33 -10.03 -2.34 -2.90
C ARG A 33 -10.14 -3.39 -4.01
N ASP A 34 -9.98 -4.66 -3.66
CA ASP A 34 -10.10 -5.74 -4.63
C ASP A 34 -11.57 -6.07 -4.95
N ARG A 35 -11.80 -7.01 -5.87
CA ARG A 35 -13.14 -7.42 -6.32
C ARG A 35 -13.96 -8.10 -5.22
N SER A 36 -13.33 -8.64 -4.19
CA SER A 36 -14.02 -9.20 -3.02
C SER A 36 -14.48 -8.12 -2.04
N GLY A 37 -14.10 -6.87 -2.27
CA GLY A 37 -14.42 -5.75 -1.39
C GLY A 37 -13.45 -5.63 -0.21
N VAL A 38 -12.31 -6.32 -0.26
CA VAL A 38 -11.28 -6.25 0.77
C VAL A 38 -10.23 -5.21 0.37
N TRP A 39 -9.83 -4.36 1.31
CA TRP A 39 -8.75 -3.42 1.10
C TRP A 39 -7.40 -4.13 1.07
N ARG A 40 -6.58 -3.79 0.08
CA ARG A 40 -5.23 -4.28 -0.15
C ARG A 40 -4.26 -3.13 -0.10
N ARG A 41 -3.06 -3.42 0.39
CA ARG A 41 -1.92 -2.51 0.39
C ARG A 41 -0.70 -3.22 -0.17
N LEU A 42 -0.04 -2.57 -1.11
CA LEU A 42 1.30 -2.94 -1.58
C LEU A 42 2.26 -1.84 -1.11
N GLN A 43 3.32 -2.22 -0.41
CA GLN A 43 4.42 -1.32 -0.07
C GLN A 43 5.70 -1.81 -0.73
N PHE A 44 6.51 -0.90 -1.21
CA PHE A 44 7.81 -1.17 -1.81
C PHE A 44 8.86 -0.31 -1.12
N ASP A 45 9.73 -0.95 -0.35
CA ASP A 45 10.79 -0.29 0.40
C ASP A 45 12.14 -0.55 -0.25
N PRO A 46 13.00 0.46 -0.48
CA PRO A 46 14.34 0.23 -1.00
C PRO A 46 15.13 -0.65 -0.03
N ARG A 47 15.84 -1.66 -0.54
CA ARG A 47 16.63 -2.54 0.32
C ARG A 47 17.88 -1.82 0.82
N PRO A 48 18.17 -1.83 2.14
CA PRO A 48 19.39 -1.21 2.66
C PRO A 48 20.65 -2.02 2.31
N ASP A 49 20.52 -3.35 2.16
CA ASP A 49 21.65 -4.28 2.03
C ASP A 49 21.91 -4.80 0.61
N GLY A 50 21.33 -4.18 -0.42
CA GLY A 50 21.56 -4.62 -1.79
C GLY A 50 20.58 -4.04 -2.82
N PRO A 51 20.74 -4.44 -4.09
CA PRO A 51 19.85 -3.97 -5.14
C PRO A 51 18.41 -4.47 -4.94
N GLY A 52 17.48 -3.66 -5.44
CA GLY A 52 16.06 -3.97 -5.44
C GLY A 52 15.30 -3.43 -4.23
N TRP A 53 14.09 -3.96 -4.08
CA TRP A 53 13.07 -3.46 -3.17
C TRP A 53 12.43 -4.64 -2.43
N ASP A 54 12.12 -4.44 -1.15
CA ASP A 54 11.21 -5.31 -0.42
C ASP A 54 9.78 -4.93 -0.78
N ARG A 55 9.05 -5.85 -1.42
CA ARG A 55 7.61 -5.73 -1.67
C ARG A 55 6.85 -6.40 -0.54
N HIS A 56 6.00 -5.65 0.13
CA HIS A 56 5.06 -6.12 1.14
C HIS A 56 3.65 -6.10 0.57
N GLU A 57 2.92 -7.19 0.74
CA GLU A 57 1.50 -7.28 0.40
C GLU A 57 0.71 -7.52 1.68
N GLU A 58 -0.30 -6.68 1.88
CA GLU A 58 -1.12 -6.69 3.07
C GLU A 58 -2.61 -6.58 2.74
N GLU A 59 -3.39 -7.13 3.65
CA GLU A 59 -4.84 -7.14 3.61
C GLU A 59 -5.39 -6.41 4.83
N TRP A 60 -6.39 -5.55 4.64
CA TRP A 60 -7.07 -4.89 5.75
C TRP A 60 -8.00 -5.88 6.45
N THR A 61 -7.83 -6.00 7.76
CA THR A 61 -8.68 -6.87 8.61
C THR A 61 -9.89 -6.16 9.19
N GLY A 62 -10.09 -4.88 8.84
CA GLY A 62 -11.03 -3.98 9.51
C GLY A 62 -10.36 -3.09 10.54
N CYS A 63 -9.33 -3.58 11.25
CA CYS A 63 -8.63 -2.83 12.30
C CYS A 63 -7.17 -2.49 11.98
N HIS A 64 -6.49 -3.39 11.27
CA HIS A 64 -5.07 -3.26 10.97
C HIS A 64 -4.74 -3.97 9.65
N TRP A 65 -3.63 -3.56 9.06
CA TRP A 65 -3.03 -4.24 7.93
C TRP A 65 -2.38 -5.54 8.40
N ARG A 66 -2.74 -6.65 7.73
CA ARG A 66 -2.18 -7.97 7.98
C ARG A 66 -1.29 -8.37 6.80
N PRO A 67 -0.02 -8.76 7.01
CA PRO A 67 0.83 -9.24 5.95
C PRO A 67 0.30 -10.56 5.38
N VAL A 68 0.19 -10.60 4.06
CA VAL A 68 -0.23 -11.78 3.29
C VAL A 68 0.82 -12.22 2.26
N GLY A 69 1.78 -11.34 1.94
CA GLY A 69 2.88 -11.65 1.03
C GLY A 69 4.11 -10.79 1.25
N ARG A 70 5.27 -11.33 0.90
CA ARG A 70 6.54 -10.59 0.82
C ARG A 70 7.38 -11.14 -0.33
N ALA A 71 8.07 -10.26 -1.05
CA ALA A 71 9.01 -10.63 -2.09
C ALA A 71 10.10 -9.57 -2.26
N VAL A 72 11.25 -9.97 -2.82
CA VAL A 72 12.25 -9.00 -3.32
C VAL A 72 12.02 -8.78 -4.81
N VAL A 73 12.00 -7.53 -5.26
CA VAL A 73 11.85 -7.15 -6.67
C VAL A 73 12.98 -6.23 -7.13
N THR A 74 13.48 -6.41 -8.34
CA THR A 74 14.66 -5.68 -8.86
C THR A 74 14.32 -4.59 -9.87
N ASP A 75 13.22 -4.76 -10.62
CA ASP A 75 12.86 -3.93 -11.76
C ASP A 75 11.50 -3.24 -11.53
N LEU A 76 11.45 -2.40 -10.49
CA LEU A 76 10.23 -1.65 -10.13
C LEU A 76 10.11 -0.38 -10.95
N TRP A 77 8.99 -0.23 -11.64
CA TRP A 77 8.60 1.00 -12.32
C TRP A 77 7.08 1.18 -12.21
N TRP A 78 6.63 2.44 -12.17
CA TRP A 78 5.23 2.79 -12.19
C TRP A 78 5.02 4.02 -13.06
N GLN A 79 3.81 4.15 -13.59
CA GLN A 79 3.38 5.34 -14.30
C GLN A 79 2.03 5.77 -13.75
N THR A 80 1.90 7.05 -13.44
CA THR A 80 0.60 7.66 -13.18
C THR A 80 0.16 8.32 -14.49
N SER A 81 -1.02 7.95 -14.98
CA SER A 81 -1.67 8.72 -16.03
C SER A 81 -2.73 9.56 -15.35
N VAL A 82 -2.37 10.79 -15.01
CA VAL A 82 -3.38 11.77 -14.58
C VAL A 82 -4.12 12.19 -15.83
N GLY A 83 -5.37 11.75 -16.00
CA GLY A 83 -6.20 12.22 -17.09
C GLY A 83 -6.40 13.73 -16.94
N GLY A 84 -5.75 14.51 -17.81
CA GLY A 84 -6.04 15.94 -17.93
C GLY A 84 -7.49 16.10 -18.39
N GLN A 85 -8.29 16.76 -17.57
CA GLN A 85 -9.53 17.40 -18.02
C GLN A 85 -9.19 18.62 -18.88
#